data_AF-A0A7V7FQ25-F1
#
_entry.id   AF-A0A7V7FQ25-F1
#
_cell.length_a   1.000
_cell.length_b   1.000
_cell.length_c   1.000
_cell.angle_alpha   90.00
_cell.angle_beta   90.00
_cell.angle_gamma   90.00
#
_symmetry.space_group_name_H-M   'P 1'
#
loop_
_entity.id
_entity.type
_entity.pdbx_description
1 polymer ?
#
loop_
_entity_poly.entity_id
_entity_poly.type
_entity_poly.pdbx_seq_one_letter_code
_entity_poly.pdbx_strand_id
1 'polypeptide(L)'
;MYSLSTEQAMLESGKSPELISVFKLVEETGVDGVPKFSPCVCRDLARTITCRTYAPAVLEFCHLVVVANACGGGRNRFEDFFWGSGPARTSGFQSYISRNLAALGEGEVSATDTGVEIVYADGGFTVNYSRMPFLSALMEFLISTVGYPVLEGLSRSVAEEGATAAAVSGCANELSRHVYDYLKDHLPTAQSQWKFHRLITFLEEWLGGDFEASSVDDETVLEFWKRESPNTADDGADCKTFLSVFRAFVRFCQALERVADLGALANPVAIGMDREAGEVDPDSVLGLVETVDEARNPLMALREPPAGAIKFLNKQETAALELLVECGRTAFELPLSLMRCEVFGKGQARITQALRRKLTADGLGAFIDDCVSGDYLLCKESFEGLSAHIERTLLASLYALIRSRDSEAITLLMALQPNLDLEPLAEVLSVGDGGADNVVALGGAVVAERFMSVIGDADKVGPEISALVEEAGRAFKGLSRQGFGEEEVAAEPNIARGFAEGARALLEIDGQVTAFCGELSRVVLPQGDWAGQFEADSGTFRTQFQLLYGGVR
;
A
#
# COMPACT_ATOMS: atom_id res chain seq x y z
N MET A 1 -31.81 3.31 1.55
CA MET A 1 -30.42 3.31 1.04
C MET A 1 -29.58 3.50 2.29
N TYR A 2 -29.17 2.38 2.90
CA TYR A 2 -28.55 2.37 4.23
C TYR A 2 -27.10 2.85 4.09
N SER A 3 -26.71 3.86 4.87
CA SER A 3 -25.32 4.28 4.99
C SER A 3 -24.52 3.11 5.55
N LEU A 4 -23.50 2.66 4.82
CA LEU A 4 -22.45 1.80 5.38
C LEU A 4 -21.90 2.48 6.64
N SER A 5 -21.91 1.76 7.77
CA SER A 5 -21.24 2.27 8.97
C SER A 5 -19.74 2.37 8.69
N THR A 6 -19.07 3.39 9.22
CA THR A 6 -17.63 3.58 9.11
C THR A 6 -16.87 2.31 9.50
N GLU A 7 -17.33 1.59 10.53
CA GLU A 7 -16.89 0.24 10.93
C GLU A 7 -16.83 -0.80 9.79
N GLN A 8 -17.80 -0.78 8.85
CA GLN A 8 -17.89 -1.73 7.74
C GLN A 8 -16.95 -1.35 6.59
N ALA A 9 -16.86 -0.06 6.25
CA ALA A 9 -15.91 0.44 5.24
C ALA A 9 -14.44 0.27 5.69
N MET A 10 -14.20 0.35 6.99
CA MET A 10 -12.89 0.27 7.62
C MET A 10 -12.40 -1.18 7.75
N LEU A 11 -13.27 -2.11 8.20
CA LEU A 11 -12.97 -3.54 8.15
C LEU A 11 -12.84 -4.06 6.71
N GLU A 12 -13.45 -3.42 5.72
CA GLU A 12 -13.31 -3.78 4.30
C GLU A 12 -11.97 -3.32 3.70
N SER A 13 -11.36 -2.28 4.25
CA SER A 13 -10.13 -1.70 3.70
C SER A 13 -8.90 -2.53 4.12
N GLY A 14 -8.19 -3.11 3.14
CA GLY A 14 -7.06 -4.05 3.34
C GLY A 14 -7.36 -5.52 3.16
N LYS A 15 -8.64 -5.86 3.08
CA LYS A 15 -9.05 -7.20 2.69
C LYS A 15 -9.14 -7.22 1.18
N SER A 16 -8.62 -8.27 0.56
CA SER A 16 -8.94 -8.54 -0.84
C SER A 16 -10.47 -8.60 -1.04
N PRO A 17 -11.00 -8.20 -2.22
CA PRO A 17 -12.41 -8.34 -2.56
C PRO A 17 -12.96 -9.76 -2.33
N GLU A 18 -12.11 -10.76 -2.51
CA GLU A 18 -12.39 -12.17 -2.26
C GLU A 18 -12.66 -12.43 -0.77
N LEU A 19 -11.80 -11.95 0.13
CA LEU A 19 -11.98 -12.12 1.58
C LEU A 19 -13.21 -11.36 2.09
N ILE A 20 -13.50 -10.17 1.55
CA ILE A 20 -14.74 -9.43 1.86
C ILE A 20 -15.97 -10.26 1.46
N SER A 21 -15.94 -10.85 0.27
CA SER A 21 -17.03 -11.68 -0.25
C SER A 21 -17.27 -12.92 0.63
N VAL A 22 -16.21 -13.51 1.18
CA VAL A 22 -16.31 -14.62 2.14
C VAL A 22 -17.01 -14.17 3.43
N PHE A 23 -16.67 -13.02 4.01
CA PHE A 23 -17.37 -12.54 5.20
C PHE A 23 -18.85 -12.24 4.94
N LYS A 24 -19.17 -11.65 3.78
CA LYS A 24 -20.56 -11.43 3.36
C LYS A 24 -21.32 -12.74 3.19
N LEU A 25 -20.70 -13.77 2.61
CA LEU A 25 -21.31 -15.10 2.49
C LEU A 25 -21.67 -15.70 3.85
N VAL A 26 -20.79 -15.55 4.86
CA VAL A 26 -21.08 -15.99 6.23
C VAL A 26 -22.23 -15.19 6.84
N GLU A 27 -22.27 -13.87 6.66
CA GLU A 27 -23.38 -13.01 7.12
C GLU A 27 -24.73 -13.34 6.48
N GLU A 28 -24.72 -13.66 5.19
CA GLU A 28 -25.91 -13.98 4.39
C GLU A 28 -26.38 -15.43 4.59
N THR A 29 -25.58 -16.26 5.28
CA THR A 29 -25.97 -17.64 5.58
C THR A 29 -27.25 -17.66 6.41
N GLY A 30 -28.32 -18.21 5.84
CA GLY A 30 -29.64 -18.31 6.47
C GLY A 30 -30.07 -19.76 6.70
N VAL A 31 -30.89 -19.97 7.73
CA VAL A 31 -31.62 -21.22 7.99
C VAL A 31 -33.09 -20.87 8.22
N ASP A 32 -33.99 -21.52 7.48
CA ASP A 32 -35.44 -21.31 7.56
C ASP A 32 -35.89 -19.83 7.43
N GLY A 33 -35.19 -19.06 6.58
CA GLY A 33 -35.49 -17.65 6.34
C GLY A 33 -35.00 -16.68 7.41
N VAL A 34 -34.20 -17.15 8.37
CA VAL A 34 -33.58 -16.33 9.43
C VAL A 34 -32.05 -16.40 9.32
N PRO A 35 -31.31 -15.31 9.59
CA PRO A 35 -29.84 -15.36 9.64
C PRO A 35 -29.33 -16.42 10.61
N LYS A 36 -28.44 -17.29 10.13
CA LYS A 36 -27.83 -18.37 10.91
C LYS A 36 -27.02 -17.79 12.06
N PHE A 37 -26.24 -16.75 11.79
CA PHE A 37 -25.38 -16.08 12.79
C PHE A 37 -25.95 -14.73 13.21
N SER A 38 -25.58 -14.28 14.42
CA SER A 38 -25.88 -12.92 14.85
C SER A 38 -24.83 -11.96 14.27
N PRO A 39 -25.16 -10.67 14.08
CA PRO A 39 -24.19 -9.67 13.61
C PRO A 39 -22.93 -9.59 14.51
N CYS A 40 -23.09 -9.81 15.82
CA CYS A 40 -21.97 -9.84 16.75
C CYS A 40 -20.98 -10.97 16.44
N VAL A 41 -21.48 -12.18 16.16
CA VAL A 41 -20.65 -13.34 15.84
C VAL A 41 -19.90 -13.13 14.52
N CYS A 42 -20.55 -12.55 13.51
CA CYS A 42 -19.91 -12.24 12.23
C CYS A 42 -18.79 -11.21 12.39
N ARG A 43 -19.00 -10.16 13.20
CA ARG A 43 -17.96 -9.18 13.53
C ARG A 43 -16.80 -9.79 14.28
N ASP A 44 -17.07 -10.60 15.30
CA ASP A 44 -16.02 -11.28 16.09
C ASP A 44 -15.17 -12.20 15.21
N LEU A 45 -15.81 -12.89 14.26
CA LEU A 45 -15.12 -13.73 13.28
C LEU A 45 -14.23 -12.90 12.37
N ALA A 46 -14.78 -11.83 11.77
CA ALA A 46 -14.02 -10.94 10.91
C ALA A 46 -12.80 -10.37 11.63
N ARG A 47 -12.96 -9.92 12.88
CA ARG A 47 -11.85 -9.46 13.72
C ARG A 47 -10.81 -10.55 13.96
N THR A 48 -11.22 -11.73 14.42
CA THR A 48 -10.31 -12.84 14.76
C THR A 48 -9.47 -13.27 13.55
N ILE A 49 -10.06 -13.31 12.36
CA ILE A 49 -9.37 -13.65 11.11
C ILE A 49 -8.43 -12.52 10.67
N THR A 50 -8.91 -11.27 10.67
CA THR A 50 -8.14 -10.10 10.21
C THR A 50 -6.91 -9.83 11.08
N CYS A 51 -7.05 -9.97 12.40
CA CYS A 51 -5.96 -9.79 13.37
C CYS A 51 -5.05 -11.02 13.49
N ARG A 52 -5.25 -12.07 12.67
CA ARG A 52 -4.51 -13.34 12.70
C ARG A 52 -4.48 -14.04 14.08
N THR A 53 -5.47 -13.79 14.93
CA THR A 53 -5.59 -14.40 16.28
C THR A 53 -6.43 -15.67 16.30
N TYR A 54 -6.55 -16.36 15.16
CA TYR A 54 -7.47 -17.48 14.97
C TYR A 54 -6.95 -18.83 15.44
N ALA A 55 -5.64 -19.01 15.68
CA ALA A 55 -5.07 -20.32 16.03
C ALA A 55 -5.73 -21.00 17.26
N PRO A 56 -6.01 -20.28 18.37
CA PRO A 56 -6.75 -20.88 19.49
C PRO A 56 -8.18 -21.27 19.12
N ALA A 57 -8.85 -20.47 18.28
CA ALA A 57 -10.20 -20.75 17.81
C ALA A 57 -10.26 -21.96 16.86
N VAL A 58 -9.24 -22.14 16.00
CA VAL A 58 -9.10 -23.31 15.13
C VAL A 58 -8.90 -24.58 15.97
N LEU A 59 -8.10 -24.49 17.04
CA LEU A 59 -7.94 -25.60 17.99
C LEU A 59 -9.26 -25.96 18.69
N GLU A 60 -9.96 -24.95 19.24
CA GLU A 60 -11.30 -25.14 19.83
C GLU A 60 -12.29 -25.75 18.83
N PHE A 61 -12.24 -25.32 17.57
CA PHE A 61 -13.07 -25.87 16.49
C PHE A 61 -12.77 -27.35 16.24
N CYS A 62 -11.50 -27.77 16.18
CA CYS A 62 -11.13 -29.17 16.02
C CYS A 62 -11.64 -30.04 17.18
N HIS A 63 -11.60 -29.53 18.43
CA HIS A 63 -12.24 -30.20 19.57
C HIS A 63 -13.76 -30.27 19.44
N LEU A 64 -14.41 -29.21 18.93
CA LEU A 64 -15.85 -29.22 18.67
C LEU A 64 -16.24 -30.23 17.58
N VAL A 65 -15.40 -30.47 16.57
CA VAL A 65 -15.61 -31.51 15.56
C VAL A 65 -15.64 -32.91 16.20
N VAL A 66 -14.78 -33.18 17.20
CA VAL A 66 -14.84 -34.43 17.97
C VAL A 66 -16.19 -34.58 18.68
N VAL A 67 -16.69 -33.51 19.31
CA VAL A 67 -18.02 -33.49 19.94
C VAL A 67 -19.13 -33.72 18.93
N ALA A 68 -19.06 -33.07 17.76
CA ALA A 68 -20.02 -33.20 16.69
C ALA A 68 -20.07 -34.65 16.17
N ASN A 69 -18.91 -35.27 15.99
CA ASN A 69 -18.78 -36.66 15.57
C ASN A 69 -19.31 -37.67 16.61
N ALA A 70 -19.18 -37.36 17.90
CA ALA A 70 -19.78 -38.13 18.97
C ALA A 70 -21.30 -37.99 18.97
N CYS A 71 -21.85 -36.81 18.65
CA CYS A 71 -23.30 -36.57 18.62
C CYS A 71 -24.01 -37.11 17.37
N GLY A 72 -23.30 -37.35 16.26
CA GLY A 72 -23.88 -37.73 14.97
C GLY A 72 -24.06 -39.24 14.76
N GLY A 73 -25.09 -39.63 14.00
CA GLY A 73 -25.30 -41.01 13.54
C GLY A 73 -25.08 -41.16 12.03
N GLY A 74 -24.31 -42.16 11.59
CA GLY A 74 -24.10 -42.44 10.16
C GLY A 74 -22.85 -41.79 9.55
N ARG A 75 -22.92 -41.42 8.25
CA ARG A 75 -21.80 -40.92 7.43
C ARG A 75 -21.60 -39.40 7.46
N ASN A 76 -22.61 -38.61 7.85
CA ASN A 76 -22.59 -37.13 7.84
C ASN A 76 -22.65 -36.57 9.27
N ARG A 77 -21.62 -36.84 10.09
CA ARG A 77 -21.70 -36.64 11.55
C ARG A 77 -21.50 -35.20 11.99
N PHE A 78 -20.56 -34.46 11.39
CA PHE A 78 -20.32 -33.07 11.77
C PHE A 78 -21.26 -32.11 11.03
N GLU A 79 -21.69 -32.49 9.83
CA GLU A 79 -22.61 -31.75 8.97
C GLU A 79 -23.98 -31.58 9.66
N ASP A 80 -24.52 -32.66 10.21
CA ASP A 80 -25.80 -32.64 10.94
C ASP A 80 -25.72 -31.74 12.20
N PHE A 81 -24.56 -31.69 12.85
CA PHE A 81 -24.34 -30.84 14.02
C PHE A 81 -24.36 -29.35 13.67
N PHE A 82 -23.64 -28.94 12.63
CA PHE A 82 -23.48 -27.53 12.27
C PHE A 82 -24.61 -26.98 11.39
N TRP A 83 -25.27 -27.80 10.57
CA TRP A 83 -26.39 -27.37 9.72
C TRP A 83 -27.76 -27.83 10.22
N GLY A 84 -27.84 -28.93 10.98
CA GLY A 84 -29.10 -29.47 11.49
C GLY A 84 -29.59 -28.86 12.81
N SER A 85 -28.78 -28.01 13.48
CA SER A 85 -29.13 -27.39 14.76
C SER A 85 -29.97 -26.10 14.65
N GLY A 86 -30.29 -25.65 13.43
CA GLY A 86 -31.03 -24.41 13.18
C GLY A 86 -30.13 -23.16 13.24
N PRO A 87 -30.67 -21.98 13.57
CA PRO A 87 -29.85 -20.80 13.82
C PRO A 87 -28.80 -21.07 14.91
N ALA A 88 -27.55 -20.70 14.65
CA ALA A 88 -26.41 -20.96 15.53
C ALA A 88 -26.55 -20.16 16.83
N ARG A 89 -27.15 -20.78 17.86
CA ARG A 89 -27.39 -20.19 19.18
C ARG A 89 -26.93 -21.17 20.25
N THR A 90 -26.42 -20.64 21.35
CA THR A 90 -25.95 -21.40 22.51
C THR A 90 -26.97 -22.45 22.98
N SER A 91 -28.24 -22.05 23.14
CA SER A 91 -29.32 -22.95 23.56
C SER A 91 -29.65 -24.04 22.53
N GLY A 92 -29.46 -23.76 21.24
CA GLY A 92 -29.65 -24.70 20.15
C GLY A 92 -28.61 -25.82 20.20
N PHE A 93 -27.34 -25.45 20.30
CA PHE A 93 -26.24 -26.41 20.46
C PHE A 93 -26.38 -27.23 21.74
N GLN A 94 -26.68 -26.59 22.87
CA GLN A 94 -26.92 -27.29 24.14
C GLN A 94 -28.05 -28.32 24.00
N SER A 95 -29.19 -27.93 23.41
CA SER A 95 -30.33 -28.83 23.21
C SER A 95 -30.00 -29.99 22.27
N TYR A 96 -29.23 -29.75 21.21
CA TYR A 96 -28.79 -30.77 20.26
C TYR A 96 -27.87 -31.79 20.95
N ILE A 97 -26.87 -31.30 21.69
CA ILE A 97 -25.89 -32.12 22.38
C ILE A 97 -26.56 -32.96 23.47
N SER A 98 -27.38 -32.36 24.33
CA SER A 98 -28.09 -33.10 25.39
C SER A 98 -29.01 -34.18 24.84
N ARG A 99 -29.65 -33.96 23.69
CA ARG A 99 -30.53 -34.94 23.05
C ARG A 99 -29.75 -36.14 22.49
N ASN A 100 -28.63 -35.89 21.84
CA ASN A 100 -27.90 -36.91 21.09
C ASN A 100 -26.86 -37.66 21.93
N LEU A 101 -26.20 -37.01 22.89
CA LEU A 101 -25.27 -37.69 23.82
C LEU A 101 -26.01 -38.60 24.82
N ALA A 102 -27.21 -38.22 25.27
CA ALA A 102 -28.01 -39.06 26.16
C ALA A 102 -28.38 -40.43 25.55
N ALA A 103 -28.31 -40.56 24.22
CA ALA A 103 -28.58 -41.80 23.51
C ALA A 103 -27.36 -42.76 23.42
N LEU A 104 -26.14 -42.28 23.75
CA LEU A 104 -24.88 -43.02 23.56
C LEU A 104 -24.29 -43.65 24.83
N GLY A 105 -24.72 -43.22 26.03
CA GLY A 105 -24.22 -43.73 27.32
C GLY A 105 -23.00 -42.96 27.86
N GLU A 106 -22.34 -43.48 28.90
CA GLU A 106 -21.06 -42.92 29.41
C GLU A 106 -19.92 -43.21 28.40
N GLY A 107 -19.15 -42.19 28.04
CA GLY A 107 -18.06 -42.28 27.06
C GLY A 107 -17.03 -41.16 27.21
N GLU A 108 -16.11 -41.07 26.24
CA GLU A 108 -15.00 -40.09 26.20
C GLU A 108 -15.48 -38.63 26.01
N VAL A 109 -16.76 -38.42 25.71
CA VAL A 109 -17.38 -37.08 25.56
C VAL A 109 -18.58 -37.00 26.50
N SER A 110 -18.62 -36.00 27.38
CA SER A 110 -19.70 -35.81 28.34
C SER A 110 -20.20 -34.35 28.37
N ALA A 111 -21.51 -34.18 28.46
CA ALA A 111 -22.14 -32.86 28.56
C ALA A 111 -22.12 -32.38 30.02
N THR A 112 -21.76 -31.11 30.23
CA THR A 112 -21.84 -30.42 31.52
C THR A 112 -22.84 -29.25 31.44
N ASP A 113 -23.02 -28.52 32.53
CA ASP A 113 -23.90 -27.34 32.59
C ASP A 113 -23.39 -26.17 31.71
N THR A 114 -22.08 -26.05 31.55
CA THR A 114 -21.44 -24.90 30.85
C THR A 114 -20.89 -25.26 29.47
N GLY A 115 -20.69 -26.53 29.17
CA GLY A 115 -20.12 -26.97 27.90
C GLY A 115 -20.09 -28.49 27.74
N VAL A 116 -19.10 -28.95 26.97
CA VAL A 116 -18.82 -30.37 26.76
C VAL A 116 -17.38 -30.64 27.12
N GLU A 117 -17.17 -31.65 27.96
CA GLU A 117 -15.86 -32.17 28.32
C GLU A 117 -15.50 -33.36 27.45
N ILE A 118 -14.27 -33.34 26.96
CA ILE A 118 -13.69 -34.41 26.16
C ILE A 118 -12.50 -34.96 26.94
N VAL A 119 -12.49 -36.28 27.14
CA VAL A 119 -11.41 -37.00 27.82
C VAL A 119 -10.67 -37.82 26.77
N TYR A 120 -9.41 -37.48 26.56
CA TYR A 120 -8.48 -38.20 25.70
C TYR A 120 -7.57 -39.10 26.55
N ALA A 121 -6.90 -40.06 25.91
CA ALA A 121 -5.90 -40.90 26.59
C ALA A 121 -4.68 -40.09 27.09
N ASP A 122 -4.39 -38.94 26.48
CA ASP A 122 -3.23 -38.07 26.71
C ASP A 122 -3.61 -36.66 27.22
N GLY A 123 -4.87 -36.41 27.57
CA GLY A 123 -5.31 -35.11 28.08
C GLY A 123 -6.83 -34.93 28.09
N GLY A 124 -7.28 -33.68 28.26
CA GLY A 124 -8.71 -33.35 28.17
C GLY A 124 -8.92 -31.92 27.70
N PHE A 125 -10.11 -31.62 27.19
CA PHE A 125 -10.49 -30.30 26.72
C PHE A 125 -11.97 -30.01 26.99
N THR A 126 -12.31 -28.74 27.23
CA THR A 126 -13.69 -28.31 27.44
C THR A 126 -14.10 -27.28 26.40
N VAL A 127 -15.18 -27.55 25.66
CA VAL A 127 -15.77 -26.59 24.72
C VAL A 127 -17.04 -25.98 25.35
N ASN A 128 -17.01 -24.68 25.64
CA ASN A 128 -18.15 -23.97 26.22
C ASN A 128 -19.28 -23.75 25.20
N TYR A 129 -20.54 -23.89 25.61
CA TYR A 129 -21.69 -23.67 24.72
C TYR A 129 -21.76 -22.24 24.16
N SER A 130 -21.25 -21.26 24.92
CA SER A 130 -21.18 -19.85 24.49
C SER A 130 -20.25 -19.64 23.29
N ARG A 131 -19.26 -20.52 23.08
CA ARG A 131 -18.29 -20.45 21.98
C ARG A 131 -18.79 -21.10 20.70
N MET A 132 -19.73 -22.04 20.78
CA MET A 132 -20.18 -22.84 19.63
C MET A 132 -20.81 -22.02 18.48
N PRO A 133 -21.57 -20.94 18.71
CA PRO A 133 -22.02 -20.06 17.62
C PRO A 133 -20.86 -19.45 16.82
N PHE A 134 -19.80 -19.01 17.50
CA PHE A 134 -18.60 -18.46 16.87
C PHE A 134 -17.82 -19.54 16.12
N LEU A 135 -17.62 -20.72 16.72
CA LEU A 135 -16.95 -21.85 16.06
C LEU A 135 -17.72 -22.36 14.84
N SER A 136 -19.06 -22.29 14.87
CA SER A 136 -19.89 -22.60 13.71
C SER A 136 -19.76 -21.56 12.60
N ALA A 137 -19.55 -20.28 12.91
CA ALA A 137 -19.27 -19.25 11.91
C ALA A 137 -17.86 -19.41 11.32
N LEU A 138 -16.88 -19.76 12.17
CA LEU A 138 -15.54 -20.14 11.73
C LEU A 138 -15.57 -21.33 10.77
N MET A 139 -16.42 -22.33 11.00
CA MET A 139 -16.61 -23.43 10.06
C MET A 139 -17.04 -22.95 8.66
N GLU A 140 -18.06 -22.09 8.55
CA GLU A 140 -18.53 -21.58 7.24
C GLU A 140 -17.42 -20.78 6.54
N PHE A 141 -16.64 -20.01 7.30
CA PHE A 141 -15.46 -19.33 6.78
C PHE A 141 -14.41 -20.33 6.26
N LEU A 142 -14.09 -21.38 7.03
CA LEU A 142 -13.13 -22.41 6.62
C LEU A 142 -13.59 -23.16 5.36
N ILE A 143 -14.87 -23.46 5.24
CA ILE A 143 -15.44 -24.08 4.03
C ILE A 143 -15.28 -23.17 2.82
N SER A 144 -15.50 -21.88 3.01
CA SER A 144 -15.46 -20.87 1.94
C SER A 144 -14.04 -20.50 1.51
N THR A 145 -13.02 -20.80 2.33
CA THR A 145 -11.62 -20.40 2.10
C THR A 145 -10.69 -21.57 1.85
N VAL A 146 -10.62 -22.50 2.82
CA VAL A 146 -9.77 -23.70 2.77
C VAL A 146 -10.43 -24.81 1.93
N GLY A 147 -11.76 -24.80 1.85
CA GLY A 147 -12.53 -25.73 1.04
C GLY A 147 -13.05 -26.94 1.83
N TYR A 148 -14.27 -27.37 1.49
CA TYR A 148 -14.95 -28.51 2.12
C TYR A 148 -14.13 -29.81 2.12
N PRO A 149 -13.46 -30.24 1.02
CA PRO A 149 -12.74 -31.52 1.00
C PRO A 149 -11.58 -31.59 2.01
N VAL A 150 -10.91 -30.46 2.24
CA VAL A 150 -9.83 -30.36 3.24
C VAL A 150 -10.43 -30.48 4.64
N LEU A 151 -11.52 -29.77 4.91
CA LEU A 151 -12.22 -29.83 6.19
C LEU A 151 -12.78 -31.23 6.49
N GLU A 152 -13.33 -31.92 5.48
CA GLU A 152 -13.83 -33.29 5.59
C GLU A 152 -12.70 -34.30 5.82
N GLY A 153 -11.56 -34.14 5.13
CA GLY A 153 -10.38 -34.99 5.34
C GLY A 153 -9.82 -34.85 6.76
N LEU A 154 -9.73 -33.61 7.24
CA LEU A 154 -9.26 -33.27 8.59
C LEU A 154 -10.27 -33.63 9.69
N SER A 155 -11.58 -33.54 9.42
CA SER A 155 -12.60 -33.97 10.37
C SER A 155 -12.63 -35.49 10.53
N ARG A 156 -12.36 -36.23 9.45
CA ARG A 156 -12.28 -37.70 9.46
C ARG A 156 -11.08 -38.20 10.26
N SER A 157 -9.92 -37.54 10.17
CA SER A 157 -8.71 -37.94 10.90
C SER A 157 -8.85 -37.81 12.42
N VAL A 158 -9.73 -36.92 12.89
CA VAL A 158 -10.08 -36.77 14.32
C VAL A 158 -11.38 -37.48 14.71
N ALA A 159 -12.03 -38.18 13.77
CA ALA A 159 -13.25 -38.95 13.98
C ALA A 159 -13.02 -40.44 14.25
N GLU A 160 -11.77 -40.92 14.15
CA GLU A 160 -11.41 -42.32 14.41
C GLU A 160 -11.51 -42.63 15.92
N GLU A 161 -11.96 -43.85 16.26
CA GLU A 161 -12.00 -44.32 17.66
C GLU A 161 -10.59 -44.23 18.27
N GLY A 162 -10.47 -43.56 19.43
CA GLY A 162 -9.19 -43.39 20.13
C GLY A 162 -8.35 -42.19 19.69
N ALA A 163 -8.94 -41.14 19.11
CA ALA A 163 -8.26 -39.89 18.83
C ALA A 163 -7.59 -39.30 20.10
N THR A 164 -6.36 -38.79 19.96
CA THR A 164 -5.60 -38.19 21.07
C THR A 164 -5.63 -36.66 21.00
N ALA A 165 -5.44 -35.98 22.12
CA ALA A 165 -5.30 -34.52 22.18
C ALA A 165 -4.16 -34.03 21.28
N ALA A 166 -3.07 -34.80 21.18
CA ALA A 166 -1.98 -34.54 20.26
C ALA A 166 -2.40 -34.62 18.77
N ALA A 167 -3.23 -35.60 18.40
CA ALA A 167 -3.76 -35.73 17.03
C ALA A 167 -4.68 -34.56 16.66
N VAL A 168 -5.55 -34.14 17.59
CA VAL A 168 -6.42 -32.97 17.41
C VAL A 168 -5.59 -31.69 17.27
N SER A 169 -4.53 -31.52 18.07
CA SER A 169 -3.62 -30.38 17.96
C SER A 169 -2.84 -30.38 16.63
N GLY A 170 -2.43 -31.56 16.14
CA GLY A 170 -1.82 -31.72 14.82
C GLY A 170 -2.75 -31.26 13.69
N CYS A 171 -4.02 -31.68 13.76
CA CYS A 171 -5.08 -31.26 12.84
C CYS A 171 -5.30 -29.74 12.88
N ALA A 172 -5.36 -29.14 14.08
CA ALA A 172 -5.51 -27.69 14.25
C ALA A 172 -4.33 -26.89 13.67
N ASN A 173 -3.10 -27.40 13.80
CA ASN A 173 -1.90 -26.79 13.22
C ASN A 173 -1.90 -26.86 11.69
N GLU A 174 -2.33 -27.99 11.12
CA GLU A 174 -2.48 -28.14 9.67
C GLU A 174 -3.56 -27.21 9.11
N LEU A 175 -4.71 -27.14 9.77
CA LEU A 175 -5.79 -26.24 9.39
C LEU A 175 -5.38 -24.76 9.53
N SER A 176 -4.65 -24.40 10.59
CA SER A 176 -4.11 -23.05 10.77
C SER A 176 -3.12 -22.66 9.68
N ARG A 177 -2.35 -23.63 9.15
CA ARG A 177 -1.45 -23.41 8.01
C ARG A 177 -2.23 -23.12 6.74
N HIS A 178 -3.29 -23.88 6.45
CA HIS A 178 -4.16 -23.59 5.29
C HIS A 178 -4.83 -22.22 5.38
N VAL A 179 -5.29 -21.82 6.57
CA VAL A 179 -5.84 -20.48 6.79
C VAL A 179 -4.75 -19.41 6.61
N TYR A 180 -3.54 -19.65 7.11
CA TYR A 180 -2.42 -18.73 6.92
C TYR A 180 -2.04 -18.56 5.44
N ASP A 181 -1.95 -19.66 4.70
CA ASP A 181 -1.58 -19.66 3.28
C ASP A 181 -2.62 -18.89 2.46
N TYR A 182 -3.90 -19.07 2.75
CA TYR A 182 -4.97 -18.25 2.17
C TYR A 182 -4.81 -16.78 2.55
N LEU A 183 -4.76 -16.47 3.85
CA LEU A 183 -4.71 -15.08 4.34
C LEU A 183 -3.43 -14.34 3.98
N LYS A 184 -2.35 -15.03 3.61
CA LYS A 184 -1.12 -14.38 3.15
C LYS A 184 -1.35 -13.58 1.86
N ASP A 185 -2.23 -14.06 0.99
CA ASP A 185 -2.54 -13.43 -0.28
C ASP A 185 -3.75 -12.48 -0.19
N HIS A 186 -4.42 -12.46 0.97
CA HIS A 186 -5.71 -11.78 1.17
C HIS A 186 -5.72 -10.78 2.35
N LEU A 187 -4.66 -10.72 3.16
CA LEU A 187 -4.45 -9.80 4.28
C LEU A 187 -2.98 -9.35 4.37
N PRO A 188 -2.73 -8.20 5.03
CA PRO A 188 -1.40 -7.74 5.38
C PRO A 188 -0.52 -8.77 6.07
N THR A 189 0.77 -8.74 5.73
CA THR A 189 1.77 -9.60 6.38
C THR A 189 1.85 -9.26 7.88
N ALA A 190 1.95 -10.27 8.76
CA ALA A 190 2.05 -10.07 10.22
C ALA A 190 3.19 -9.10 10.62
N GLN A 191 4.25 -9.07 9.81
CA GLN A 191 5.37 -8.16 9.90
C GLN A 191 4.97 -6.69 9.74
N SER A 192 4.11 -6.40 8.76
CA SER A 192 3.60 -5.06 8.49
C SER A 192 2.59 -4.64 9.56
N GLN A 193 1.78 -5.57 10.08
CA GLN A 193 0.86 -5.28 11.20
C GLN A 193 1.59 -4.89 12.48
N TRP A 194 2.69 -5.59 12.81
CA TRP A 194 3.48 -5.27 14.00
C TRP A 194 4.18 -3.90 13.90
N LYS A 195 4.80 -3.59 12.76
CA LYS A 195 5.41 -2.26 12.52
C LYS A 195 4.37 -1.15 12.67
N PHE A 196 3.17 -1.37 12.15
CA PHE A 196 2.10 -0.39 12.14
C PHE A 196 1.55 -0.09 13.54
N HIS A 197 1.29 -1.12 14.36
CA HIS A 197 0.88 -0.93 15.75
C HIS A 197 1.95 -0.20 16.57
N ARG A 198 3.22 -0.51 16.35
CA ARG A 198 4.33 0.14 17.03
C ARG A 198 4.45 1.62 16.65
N LEU A 199 4.20 1.94 15.38
CA LEU A 199 4.12 3.31 14.88
C LEU A 199 2.96 4.07 15.56
N ILE A 200 1.76 3.51 15.61
CA ILE A 200 0.60 4.14 16.27
C ILE A 200 0.86 4.35 17.76
N THR A 201 1.34 3.32 18.46
CA THR A 201 1.66 3.43 19.90
C THR A 201 2.65 4.57 20.15
N PHE A 202 3.67 4.69 19.29
CA PHE A 202 4.60 5.81 19.38
C PHE A 202 3.93 7.16 19.12
N LEU A 203 3.09 7.27 18.10
CA LEU A 203 2.40 8.52 17.78
C LEU A 203 1.43 8.95 18.88
N GLU A 204 0.69 8.02 19.47
CA GLU A 204 -0.18 8.29 20.63
C GLU A 204 0.63 8.81 21.82
N GLU A 205 1.81 8.23 22.08
CA GLU A 205 2.71 8.70 23.14
C GLU A 205 3.37 10.05 22.83
N TRP A 206 3.71 10.30 21.57
CA TRP A 206 4.48 11.48 21.13
C TRP A 206 3.61 12.70 20.86
N LEU A 207 2.47 12.50 20.18
CA LEU A 207 1.55 13.55 19.72
C LEU A 207 0.25 13.59 20.53
N GLY A 208 -0.06 12.53 21.28
CA GLY A 208 -1.35 12.35 21.97
C GLY A 208 -2.32 11.47 21.19
N GLY A 209 -3.39 11.01 21.84
CA GLY A 209 -4.36 10.07 21.27
C GLY A 209 -5.20 10.61 20.09
N ASP A 210 -5.30 11.93 19.93
CA ASP A 210 -6.11 12.57 18.89
C ASP A 210 -5.29 13.05 17.68
N PHE A 211 -4.19 12.36 17.34
CA PHE A 211 -3.31 12.82 16.26
C PHE A 211 -3.94 12.62 14.87
N GLU A 212 -3.64 13.53 13.94
CA GLU A 212 -4.05 13.46 12.54
C GLU A 212 -2.84 13.19 11.62
N ALA A 213 -3.07 12.84 10.35
CA ALA A 213 -1.99 12.63 9.38
C ALA A 213 -1.06 13.84 9.27
N SER A 214 -1.63 15.05 9.25
CA SER A 214 -0.90 16.32 9.20
C SER A 214 -0.14 16.64 10.49
N SER A 215 -0.35 15.89 11.58
CA SER A 215 0.42 16.02 12.81
C SER A 215 1.79 15.34 12.72
N VAL A 216 2.00 14.45 11.74
CA VAL A 216 3.27 13.79 11.50
C VAL A 216 4.20 14.75 10.77
N ASP A 217 5.30 15.14 11.42
CA ASP A 217 6.33 16.01 10.86
C ASP A 217 7.70 15.33 10.74
N ASP A 218 8.66 16.04 10.17
CA ASP A 218 10.04 15.55 9.98
C ASP A 218 10.74 15.18 11.29
N GLU A 219 10.39 15.81 12.40
CA GLU A 219 10.98 15.51 13.71
C GLU A 219 10.40 14.21 14.29
N THR A 220 9.10 14.00 14.11
CA THR A 220 8.39 12.78 14.50
C THR A 220 9.01 11.54 13.87
N VAL A 221 9.33 11.60 12.56
CA VAL A 221 10.00 10.50 11.84
C VAL A 221 11.40 10.24 12.41
N LEU A 222 12.17 11.30 12.69
CA LEU A 222 13.52 11.19 13.24
C LEU A 222 13.51 10.59 14.64
N GLU A 223 12.62 11.06 15.52
CA GLU A 223 12.54 10.56 16.90
C GLU A 223 12.06 9.11 16.97
N PHE A 224 11.10 8.71 16.12
CA PHE A 224 10.72 7.30 16.01
C PHE A 224 11.93 6.45 15.64
N TRP A 225 12.68 6.82 14.59
CA TRP A 225 13.85 6.04 14.18
C TRP A 225 14.91 5.98 15.30
N LYS A 226 15.16 7.09 16.01
CA LYS A 226 16.13 7.12 17.10
C LYS A 226 15.75 6.17 18.24
N ARG A 227 14.47 6.10 18.58
CA ARG A 227 13.95 5.24 19.66
C ARG A 227 13.93 3.76 19.25
N GLU A 228 13.53 3.48 18.01
CA GLU A 228 13.22 2.13 17.57
C GLU A 228 14.39 1.39 16.92
N SER A 229 15.28 2.11 16.24
CA SER A 229 16.41 1.49 15.53
C SER A 229 17.36 0.66 16.40
N PRO A 230 17.63 0.97 17.70
CA PRO A 230 18.48 0.13 18.54
C PRO A 230 17.80 -1.14 19.07
N ASN A 231 16.46 -1.22 19.02
CA ASN A 231 15.66 -2.27 19.67
C ASN A 231 15.38 -3.48 18.75
N THR A 232 16.39 -3.95 18.01
CA THR A 232 16.26 -5.00 16.97
C THR A 232 16.27 -6.44 17.48
N ALA A 233 15.86 -6.70 18.72
CA ALA A 233 15.84 -8.05 19.27
C ALA A 233 14.73 -8.94 18.67
N ASP A 234 13.76 -8.34 17.97
CA ASP A 234 12.76 -9.03 17.18
C ASP A 234 13.19 -9.03 15.70
N ASP A 235 13.39 -10.21 15.12
CA ASP A 235 13.66 -10.47 13.69
C ASP A 235 12.52 -9.97 12.75
N GLY A 236 11.51 -9.28 13.30
CA GLY A 236 10.26 -8.89 12.65
C GLY A 236 10.20 -7.47 12.10
N ALA A 237 10.97 -6.46 12.51
CA ALA A 237 10.93 -5.15 11.82
C ALA A 237 12.31 -4.64 11.49
N ASP A 238 12.54 -4.42 10.20
CA ASP A 238 13.60 -3.53 9.75
C ASP A 238 13.26 -2.07 10.11
N CYS A 239 13.37 -1.69 11.39
CA CYS A 239 13.44 -0.28 11.83
C CYS A 239 14.89 0.21 11.91
N LYS A 240 15.83 -0.63 11.46
CA LYS A 240 17.27 -0.36 11.54
C LYS A 240 17.68 0.76 10.59
N THR A 241 17.10 0.79 9.40
CA THR A 241 17.39 1.83 8.40
C THR A 241 16.42 3.00 8.50
N PHE A 242 16.96 4.21 8.40
CA PHE A 242 16.12 5.42 8.37
C PHE A 242 15.17 5.41 7.16
N LEU A 243 15.66 4.93 6.01
CA LEU A 243 14.83 4.77 4.80
C LEU A 243 13.64 3.83 5.02
N SER A 244 13.80 2.72 5.74
CA SER A 244 12.67 1.84 6.02
C SER A 244 11.66 2.48 6.96
N VAL A 245 12.10 3.26 7.95
CA VAL A 245 11.19 4.00 8.84
C VAL A 245 10.45 5.07 8.06
N PHE A 246 11.17 5.88 7.28
CA PHE A 246 10.57 6.92 6.45
C PHE A 246 9.52 6.36 5.50
N ARG A 247 9.83 5.26 4.78
CA ARG A 247 8.84 4.58 3.91
C ARG A 247 7.61 4.08 4.68
N ALA A 248 7.76 3.64 5.93
CA ALA A 248 6.63 3.23 6.75
C ALA A 248 5.73 4.42 7.10
N PHE A 249 6.31 5.57 7.45
CA PHE A 249 5.58 6.82 7.69
C PHE A 249 4.89 7.36 6.43
N VAL A 250 5.58 7.35 5.29
CA VAL A 250 4.99 7.77 4.00
C VAL A 250 3.73 6.96 3.70
N ARG A 251 3.83 5.63 3.78
CA ARG A 251 2.69 4.75 3.55
C ARG A 251 1.57 4.99 4.56
N PHE A 252 1.94 5.19 5.83
CA PHE A 252 1.00 5.51 6.90
C PHE A 252 0.21 6.80 6.61
N CYS A 253 0.89 7.90 6.28
CA CYS A 253 0.24 9.17 5.94
C CYS A 253 -0.65 9.03 4.70
N GLN A 254 -0.17 8.39 3.64
CA GLN A 254 -0.97 8.14 2.42
C GLN A 254 -2.22 7.30 2.71
N ALA A 255 -2.14 6.33 3.61
CA ALA A 255 -3.29 5.56 4.04
C ALA A 255 -4.29 6.41 4.83
N LEU A 256 -3.81 7.26 5.73
CA LEU A 256 -4.66 8.18 6.48
C LEU A 256 -5.32 9.24 5.60
N GLU A 257 -4.61 9.81 4.63
CA GLU A 257 -5.19 10.73 3.64
C GLU A 257 -6.34 10.07 2.90
N ARG A 258 -6.21 8.79 2.51
CA ARG A 258 -7.30 8.05 1.86
C ARG A 258 -8.49 7.80 2.80
N VAL A 259 -8.24 7.51 4.09
CA VAL A 259 -9.32 7.44 5.09
C VAL A 259 -10.01 8.79 5.22
N ALA A 260 -9.24 9.88 5.28
CA ALA A 260 -9.76 11.23 5.37
C ALA A 260 -10.56 11.62 4.13
N ASP A 261 -10.13 11.27 2.91
CA ASP A 261 -10.87 11.52 1.67
C ASP A 261 -12.19 10.73 1.61
N LEU A 262 -12.18 9.46 2.05
CA LEU A 262 -13.38 8.64 2.19
C LEU A 262 -14.32 9.19 3.30
N GLY A 263 -13.73 9.70 4.38
CA GLY A 263 -14.40 10.27 5.55
C GLY A 263 -14.86 11.72 5.37
N ALA A 264 -14.29 12.50 4.46
CA ALA A 264 -14.64 13.90 4.16
C ALA A 264 -16.03 14.03 3.53
N LEU A 265 -16.65 12.92 3.13
CA LEU A 265 -18.08 12.83 2.86
C LEU A 265 -18.94 12.87 4.15
N ALA A 266 -18.34 12.83 5.35
CA ALA A 266 -19.03 12.72 6.64
C ALA A 266 -18.43 13.51 7.84
N ASN A 267 -17.11 13.66 8.02
CA ASN A 267 -16.37 14.56 8.98
C ASN A 267 -14.88 14.11 9.11
N PRO A 268 -13.93 14.96 9.57
CA PRO A 268 -12.59 14.53 9.98
C PRO A 268 -12.63 13.69 11.27
N VAL A 269 -11.78 12.67 11.38
CA VAL A 269 -11.88 11.60 12.39
C VAL A 269 -10.51 11.31 13.03
N ALA A 270 -10.43 11.32 14.37
CA ALA A 270 -9.25 10.94 15.15
C ALA A 270 -8.94 9.43 15.04
N ILE A 271 -7.72 8.99 15.34
CA ILE A 271 -7.28 7.58 15.23
C ILE A 271 -7.16 6.98 16.63
N GLY A 272 -7.74 5.80 16.84
CA GLY A 272 -7.68 5.13 18.14
C GLY A 272 -8.73 4.04 18.29
N MET A 273 -8.85 3.51 19.52
CA MET A 273 -9.72 2.37 19.83
C MET A 273 -11.11 2.79 20.37
N ASP A 274 -11.32 4.07 20.67
CA ASP A 274 -12.56 4.61 21.26
C ASP A 274 -13.57 5.03 20.17
N ARG A 275 -14.34 4.04 19.73
CA ARG A 275 -15.38 4.22 18.72
C ARG A 275 -16.57 5.07 19.15
N GLU A 276 -16.83 5.23 20.45
CA GLU A 276 -17.93 6.10 20.88
C GLU A 276 -17.57 7.58 20.68
N ALA A 277 -16.27 7.90 20.70
CA ALA A 277 -15.72 9.21 20.32
C ALA A 277 -15.61 9.41 18.79
N GLY A 278 -15.80 8.34 18.01
CA GLY A 278 -15.75 8.36 16.56
C GLY A 278 -14.43 7.89 15.95
N GLU A 279 -13.47 7.41 16.73
CA GLU A 279 -12.09 7.13 16.28
C GLU A 279 -11.94 6.03 15.19
N VAL A 280 -10.85 6.13 14.42
CA VAL A 280 -10.43 5.22 13.34
C VAL A 280 -9.57 4.08 13.87
N ASP A 281 -10.03 2.85 13.66
CA ASP A 281 -9.34 1.60 14.02
C ASP A 281 -7.99 1.42 13.28
N PRO A 282 -6.87 1.24 14.02
CA PRO A 282 -5.52 0.96 13.48
C PRO A 282 -5.44 -0.12 12.39
N ASP A 283 -6.13 -1.24 12.57
CA ASP A 283 -6.06 -2.37 11.61
C ASP A 283 -6.64 -2.02 10.23
N SER A 284 -7.56 -1.05 10.19
CA SER A 284 -8.22 -0.59 8.97
C SER A 284 -7.31 0.33 8.14
N VAL A 285 -6.50 1.15 8.80
CA VAL A 285 -5.51 2.02 8.12
C VAL A 285 -4.39 1.19 7.53
N LEU A 286 -3.93 0.17 8.25
CA LEU A 286 -2.94 -0.78 7.73
C LEU A 286 -3.39 -1.49 6.46
N GLY A 287 -4.69 -1.78 6.38
CA GLY A 287 -5.26 -2.33 5.17
C GLY A 287 -5.13 -1.42 3.96
N LEU A 288 -5.35 -0.12 4.14
CA LEU A 288 -5.15 0.87 3.08
C LEU A 288 -3.69 1.01 2.68
N VAL A 289 -2.75 1.00 3.63
CA VAL A 289 -1.30 1.05 3.40
C VAL A 289 -0.85 0.08 2.30
N GLU A 290 -1.45 -1.11 2.23
CA GLU A 290 -1.08 -2.11 1.22
C GLU A 290 -1.80 -1.94 -0.13
N THR A 291 -2.96 -1.28 -0.14
CA THR A 291 -3.66 -0.87 -1.37
C THR A 291 -3.15 0.46 -1.95
N VAL A 292 -2.21 1.14 -1.28
CA VAL A 292 -1.66 2.42 -1.73
C VAL A 292 -0.94 2.34 -3.08
N ASP A 293 -0.64 1.13 -3.54
CA ASP A 293 0.14 0.81 -4.75
C ASP A 293 -0.62 0.92 -6.10
N GLU A 294 -1.89 1.33 -6.13
CA GLU A 294 -2.68 1.40 -7.38
C GLU A 294 -2.57 2.73 -8.16
N ALA A 295 -1.91 3.76 -7.63
CA ALA A 295 -1.56 4.93 -8.44
C ALA A 295 -0.38 4.55 -9.36
N ARG A 296 -0.62 4.47 -10.67
CA ARG A 296 0.36 4.04 -11.68
C ARG A 296 1.65 4.87 -11.54
N ASN A 297 2.70 4.27 -10.97
CA ASN A 297 4.01 4.92 -10.82
C ASN A 297 4.51 5.44 -12.19
N PRO A 298 4.69 6.76 -12.37
CA PRO A 298 5.02 7.32 -13.67
C PRO A 298 6.40 6.87 -14.19
N LEU A 299 7.33 6.49 -13.29
CA LEU A 299 8.61 5.88 -13.70
C LEU A 299 8.43 4.48 -14.30
N MET A 300 7.38 3.73 -13.92
CA MET A 300 7.05 2.45 -14.56
C MET A 300 6.45 2.68 -15.95
N ALA A 301 5.58 3.68 -16.11
CA ALA A 301 5.00 4.02 -17.41
C ALA A 301 6.08 4.35 -18.45
N LEU A 302 7.17 5.04 -18.06
CA LEU A 302 8.32 5.30 -18.94
C LEU A 302 9.07 4.04 -19.41
N ARG A 303 8.91 2.91 -18.73
CA ARG A 303 9.59 1.64 -19.05
C ARG A 303 8.71 0.69 -19.86
N GLU A 304 7.42 0.94 -19.93
CA GLU A 304 6.46 0.11 -20.66
C GLU A 304 6.42 0.47 -22.15
N PRO A 305 6.28 -0.51 -23.06
CA PRO A 305 6.07 -0.21 -24.48
C PRO A 305 4.78 0.59 -24.69
N PRO A 306 4.77 1.59 -25.59
CA PRO A 306 5.83 1.99 -26.51
C PRO A 306 6.89 2.93 -25.91
N ALA A 307 6.63 3.58 -24.76
CA ALA A 307 7.53 4.59 -24.18
C ALA A 307 8.92 4.03 -23.83
N GLY A 308 8.99 2.78 -23.36
CA GLY A 308 10.23 2.10 -23.00
C GLY A 308 11.24 1.89 -24.15
N ALA A 309 10.85 2.15 -25.41
CA ALA A 309 11.78 2.17 -26.54
C ALA A 309 12.64 3.45 -26.59
N ILE A 310 12.19 4.53 -25.94
CA ILE A 310 12.83 5.84 -25.89
C ILE A 310 13.48 6.02 -24.53
N LYS A 311 14.74 6.41 -24.51
CA LYS A 311 15.49 6.59 -23.27
C LYS A 311 15.29 8.01 -22.72
N PHE A 312 14.10 8.29 -22.18
CA PHE A 312 13.79 9.58 -21.54
C PHE A 312 14.72 9.87 -20.37
N LEU A 313 14.84 8.92 -19.44
CA LEU A 313 15.72 8.98 -18.28
C LEU A 313 16.76 7.85 -18.34
N ASN A 314 17.96 8.13 -17.84
CA ASN A 314 18.98 7.11 -17.65
C ASN A 314 18.81 6.41 -16.28
N LYS A 315 19.54 5.31 -16.06
CA LYS A 315 19.42 4.53 -14.82
C LYS A 315 19.73 5.34 -13.54
N GLN A 316 20.68 6.26 -13.60
CA GLN A 316 21.05 7.11 -12.47
C GLN A 316 19.97 8.16 -12.19
N GLU A 317 19.42 8.78 -13.23
CA GLU A 317 18.32 9.75 -13.13
C GLU A 317 17.05 9.07 -12.59
N THR A 318 16.70 7.90 -13.10
CA THR A 318 15.58 7.10 -12.56
C THR A 318 15.79 6.79 -11.09
N ALA A 319 16.96 6.26 -10.71
CA ALA A 319 17.26 5.92 -9.32
C ALA A 319 17.25 7.14 -8.38
N ALA A 320 17.63 8.32 -8.87
CA ALA A 320 17.58 9.55 -8.09
C ALA A 320 16.16 10.11 -7.89
N LEU A 321 15.21 9.69 -8.73
CA LEU A 321 13.81 10.11 -8.64
C LEU A 321 12.91 9.08 -7.96
N GLU A 322 13.36 7.83 -7.85
CA GLU A 322 12.57 6.71 -7.31
C GLU A 322 11.93 7.03 -5.95
N LEU A 323 12.71 7.55 -5.00
CA LEU A 323 12.19 7.83 -3.65
C LEU A 323 11.16 8.96 -3.68
N LEU A 324 11.43 10.05 -4.40
CA LEU A 324 10.53 11.18 -4.50
C LEU A 324 9.19 10.77 -5.13
N VAL A 325 9.24 10.01 -6.23
CA VAL A 325 8.05 9.53 -6.93
C VAL A 325 7.27 8.50 -6.08
N GLU A 326 7.96 7.63 -5.35
CA GLU A 326 7.33 6.70 -4.40
C GLU A 326 6.56 7.45 -3.29
N CYS A 327 7.09 8.58 -2.83
CA CYS A 327 6.48 9.36 -1.76
C CYS A 327 5.29 10.20 -2.21
N GLY A 328 5.23 10.57 -3.50
CA GLY A 328 4.15 11.40 -4.04
C GLY A 328 4.02 12.73 -3.26
N ARG A 329 2.80 13.08 -2.85
CA ARG A 329 2.52 14.33 -2.13
C ARG A 329 3.14 14.39 -0.73
N THR A 330 3.25 13.26 -0.05
CA THR A 330 3.83 13.19 1.30
C THR A 330 5.29 13.63 1.33
N ALA A 331 5.99 13.61 0.18
CA ALA A 331 7.32 14.21 0.07
C ALA A 331 7.35 15.71 0.39
N PHE A 332 6.25 16.43 0.12
CA PHE A 332 6.15 17.86 0.40
C PHE A 332 5.86 18.15 1.87
N GLU A 333 5.28 17.20 2.58
CA GLU A 333 5.00 17.31 4.02
C GLU A 333 6.19 16.89 4.88
N LEU A 334 7.02 15.99 4.36
CA LEU A 334 8.22 15.46 5.03
C LEU A 334 9.51 15.72 4.22
N PRO A 335 9.78 16.97 3.79
CA PRO A 335 10.89 17.26 2.89
C PRO A 335 12.25 17.02 3.54
N LEU A 336 12.41 17.31 4.84
CA LEU A 336 13.70 17.11 5.51
C LEU A 336 13.99 15.63 5.73
N SER A 337 12.98 14.80 5.96
CA SER A 337 13.11 13.34 6.08
C SER A 337 13.50 12.72 4.75
N LEU A 338 12.94 13.18 3.63
CA LEU A 338 13.40 12.76 2.31
C LEU A 338 14.88 13.13 2.10
N MET A 339 15.27 14.37 2.43
CA MET A 339 16.66 14.82 2.33
C MET A 339 17.60 13.98 3.22
N ARG A 340 17.18 13.63 4.43
CA ARG A 340 17.91 12.70 5.33
C ARG A 340 18.09 11.32 4.69
N CYS A 341 17.09 10.79 4.00
CA CYS A 341 17.22 9.54 3.24
C CYS A 341 18.22 9.66 2.09
N GLU A 342 18.16 10.73 1.30
CA GLU A 342 19.03 10.93 0.14
C GLU A 342 20.51 11.11 0.53
N VAL A 343 20.77 11.76 1.67
CA VAL A 343 22.13 12.02 2.17
C VAL A 343 22.63 10.88 3.06
N PHE A 344 21.94 10.57 4.15
CA PHE A 344 22.39 9.61 5.16
C PHE A 344 22.01 8.16 4.85
N GLY A 345 20.90 7.93 4.14
CA GLY A 345 20.48 6.57 3.75
C GLY A 345 21.51 5.89 2.83
N LYS A 346 22.06 6.63 1.87
CA LYS A 346 23.18 6.16 1.02
C LYS A 346 24.42 5.85 1.85
N GLY A 347 24.73 6.69 2.85
CA GLY A 347 25.83 6.44 3.79
C GLY A 347 25.63 5.17 4.62
N GLN A 348 24.42 4.95 5.12
CA GLN A 348 24.05 3.74 5.88
C GLN A 348 24.18 2.47 5.03
N ALA A 349 23.81 2.51 3.75
CA ALA A 349 23.99 1.40 2.82
C ALA A 349 25.48 1.07 2.62
N ARG A 350 26.35 2.09 2.51
CA ARG A 350 27.81 1.91 2.43
C ARG A 350 28.35 1.27 3.71
N ILE A 351 27.91 1.70 4.89
CA ILE A 351 28.27 1.11 6.19
C ILE A 351 27.87 -0.37 6.25
N THR A 352 26.63 -0.69 5.87
CA THR A 352 26.13 -2.07 5.85
C THR A 352 26.94 -2.96 4.91
N GLN A 353 27.35 -2.44 3.75
CA GLN A 353 28.20 -3.17 2.82
C GLN A 353 29.65 -3.33 3.32
N ALA A 354 30.19 -2.35 4.05
CA ALA A 354 31.48 -2.44 4.70
C ALA A 354 31.50 -3.51 5.81
N LEU A 355 30.43 -3.58 6.62
CA LEU A 355 30.23 -4.64 7.62
C LEU A 355 30.23 -6.04 6.98
N ARG A 356 29.52 -6.22 5.87
CA ARG A 356 29.52 -7.49 5.13
C ARG A 356 30.91 -7.90 4.62
N ARG A 357 31.79 -6.92 4.38
CA ARG A 357 33.19 -7.12 3.97
C ARG A 357 34.15 -7.33 5.15
N LYS A 358 33.65 -7.40 6.39
CA LYS A 358 34.41 -7.67 7.62
C LYS A 358 35.58 -6.69 7.84
N LEU A 359 35.34 -5.39 7.64
CA LEU A 359 36.31 -4.37 8.07
C LEU A 359 36.55 -4.49 9.59
N THR A 360 37.77 -4.14 10.02
CA THR A 360 38.11 -4.06 11.45
C THR A 360 37.30 -2.95 12.13
N ALA A 361 37.09 -3.06 13.45
CA ALA A 361 36.33 -2.08 14.23
C ALA A 361 36.83 -0.64 14.05
N ASP A 362 38.15 -0.42 14.06
CA ASP A 362 38.75 0.90 13.83
C ASP A 362 38.50 1.42 12.40
N GLY A 363 38.50 0.53 11.41
CA GLY A 363 38.18 0.86 10.02
C GLY A 363 36.70 1.19 9.82
N LEU A 364 35.81 0.63 10.63
CA LEU A 364 34.38 0.92 10.61
C LEU A 364 34.07 2.28 11.25
N GLY A 365 34.75 2.64 12.35
CA GLY A 365 34.59 3.95 13.01
C GLY A 365 34.91 5.11 12.05
N ALA A 366 36.05 5.06 11.39
CA ALA A 366 36.42 6.05 10.36
C ALA A 366 35.42 6.08 9.19
N PHE A 367 34.82 4.95 8.84
CA PHE A 367 33.83 4.86 7.77
C PHE A 367 32.45 5.42 8.17
N ILE A 368 32.09 5.35 9.45
CA ILE A 368 30.89 6.00 10.00
C ILE A 368 31.09 7.53 10.02
N ASP A 369 32.29 7.99 10.38
CA ASP A 369 32.61 9.42 10.42
C ASP A 369 32.58 10.09 9.04
N ASP A 370 32.89 9.34 7.96
CA ASP A 370 32.93 9.79 6.56
C ASP A 370 31.88 9.05 5.67
N CYS A 371 30.71 8.75 6.24
CA CYS A 371 29.74 7.88 5.58
C CYS A 371 28.98 8.55 4.43
N VAL A 372 28.83 9.88 4.45
CA VAL A 372 28.07 10.64 3.45
C VAL A 372 28.99 11.17 2.34
N SER A 373 28.46 11.26 1.12
CA SER A 373 29.23 11.74 -0.05
C SER A 373 28.98 13.20 -0.42
N GLY A 374 28.08 13.87 0.32
CA GLY A 374 27.63 15.23 0.05
C GLY A 374 26.70 15.72 1.17
N ASP A 375 26.37 17.02 1.14
CA ASP A 375 25.48 17.67 2.08
C ASP A 375 24.09 17.91 1.47
N TYR A 376 23.21 18.59 2.22
CA TYR A 376 21.87 18.94 1.74
C TYR A 376 21.87 19.95 0.60
N LEU A 377 22.85 20.84 0.50
CA LEU A 377 22.91 21.81 -0.60
C LEU A 377 23.23 21.11 -1.91
N LEU A 378 24.21 20.20 -1.93
CA LEU A 378 24.53 19.40 -3.10
C LEU A 378 23.36 18.49 -3.51
N CYS A 379 22.63 17.95 -2.52
CA CYS A 379 21.42 17.18 -2.78
C CYS A 379 20.33 18.04 -3.43
N LYS A 380 20.12 19.27 -2.95
CA LYS A 380 19.17 20.23 -3.53
C LYS A 380 19.56 20.60 -4.96
N GLU A 381 20.82 20.95 -5.20
CA GLU A 381 21.35 21.22 -6.56
C GLU A 381 21.15 20.03 -7.50
N SER A 382 21.24 18.80 -6.97
CA SER A 382 21.00 17.59 -7.76
C SER A 382 19.53 17.48 -8.20
N PHE A 383 18.56 17.79 -7.33
CA PHE A 383 17.14 17.83 -7.70
C PHE A 383 16.82 18.96 -8.69
N GLU A 384 17.38 20.15 -8.50
CA GLU A 384 17.24 21.26 -9.44
C GLU A 384 17.82 20.90 -10.82
N GLY A 385 18.98 20.25 -10.84
CA GLY A 385 19.60 19.73 -12.06
C GLY A 385 18.77 18.65 -12.76
N LEU A 386 18.11 17.77 -11.99
CA LEU A 386 17.16 16.78 -12.53
C LEU A 386 15.93 17.47 -13.13
N SER A 387 15.35 18.45 -12.45
CA SER A 387 14.23 19.25 -12.97
C SER A 387 14.57 19.89 -14.32
N ALA A 388 15.70 20.60 -14.39
CA ALA A 388 16.16 21.23 -15.63
C ALA A 388 16.52 20.20 -16.73
N HIS A 389 16.87 18.97 -16.36
CA HIS A 389 17.09 17.90 -17.34
C HIS A 389 15.78 17.30 -17.87
N ILE A 390 14.78 17.13 -17.01
CA ILE A 390 13.46 16.67 -17.36
C ILE A 390 12.79 17.66 -18.31
N GLU A 391 12.83 18.96 -18.01
CA GLU A 391 12.29 20.03 -18.86
C GLU A 391 12.91 20.00 -20.27
N ARG A 392 14.24 19.86 -20.38
CA ARG A 392 14.92 19.71 -21.67
C ARG A 392 14.49 18.45 -22.42
N THR A 393 14.23 17.37 -21.71
CA THR A 393 13.73 16.11 -22.31
C THR A 393 12.28 16.25 -22.79
N LEU A 394 11.44 17.00 -22.07
CA LEU A 394 10.08 17.36 -22.50
C LEU A 394 10.10 18.23 -23.75
N LEU A 395 10.96 19.26 -23.80
CA LEU A 395 11.17 20.10 -24.98
C LEU A 395 11.62 19.27 -26.20
N ALA A 396 12.55 18.34 -26.01
CA ALA A 396 12.95 17.44 -27.08
C ALA A 396 11.81 16.52 -27.53
N SER A 397 11.00 16.03 -26.59
CA SER A 397 9.83 15.20 -26.89
C SER A 397 8.77 15.98 -27.68
N LEU A 398 8.58 17.26 -27.35
CA LEU A 398 7.73 18.17 -28.12
C LEU A 398 8.21 18.24 -29.57
N TYR A 399 9.51 18.48 -29.80
CA TYR A 399 10.03 18.51 -31.16
C TYR A 399 9.80 17.19 -31.92
N ALA A 400 10.01 16.05 -31.27
CA ALA A 400 9.76 14.74 -31.88
C ALA A 400 8.28 14.57 -32.29
N LEU A 401 7.33 14.92 -31.42
CA LEU A 401 5.89 14.88 -31.70
C LEU A 401 5.50 15.83 -32.85
N ILE A 402 6.11 17.02 -32.88
CA ILE A 402 5.90 17.99 -33.97
C ILE A 402 6.34 17.40 -35.32
N ARG A 403 7.52 16.77 -35.35
CA ARG A 403 8.06 16.13 -36.56
C ARG A 403 7.21 14.96 -37.03
N SER A 404 6.64 14.20 -36.11
CA SER A 404 5.70 13.11 -36.41
C SER A 404 4.27 13.59 -36.72
N ARG A 405 4.01 14.91 -36.61
CA ARG A 405 2.68 15.52 -36.76
C ARG A 405 1.63 14.91 -35.82
N ASP A 406 2.06 14.48 -34.64
CA ASP A 406 1.18 13.91 -33.62
C ASP A 406 0.46 15.03 -32.85
N SER A 407 -0.85 14.88 -32.64
CA SER A 407 -1.66 15.90 -31.95
C SER A 407 -1.29 16.09 -30.48
N GLU A 408 -0.62 15.12 -29.86
CA GLU A 408 -0.14 15.25 -28.48
C GLU A 408 0.90 16.38 -28.32
N ALA A 409 1.55 16.80 -29.42
CA ALA A 409 2.38 18.00 -29.43
C ALA A 409 1.65 19.24 -28.91
N ILE A 410 0.34 19.36 -29.19
CA ILE A 410 -0.49 20.50 -28.74
C ILE A 410 -0.64 20.45 -27.22
N THR A 411 -1.01 19.28 -26.68
CA THR A 411 -1.16 19.07 -25.23
C THR A 411 0.15 19.38 -24.50
N LEU A 412 1.27 18.87 -25.01
CA LEU A 412 2.58 19.09 -24.40
C LEU A 412 3.03 20.56 -24.51
N LEU A 413 2.78 21.21 -25.63
CA LEU A 413 3.05 22.64 -25.81
C LEU A 413 2.29 23.49 -24.78
N MET A 414 1.00 23.23 -24.60
CA MET A 414 0.18 23.93 -23.61
C MET A 414 0.61 23.64 -22.17
N ALA A 415 1.10 22.43 -21.89
CA ALA A 415 1.62 22.08 -20.57
C ALA A 415 2.92 22.82 -20.25
N LEU A 416 3.84 22.93 -21.22
CA LEU A 416 5.12 23.63 -21.06
C LEU A 416 4.94 25.16 -20.99
N GLN A 417 3.94 25.70 -21.68
CA GLN A 417 3.65 27.13 -21.75
C GLN A 417 2.13 27.36 -21.60
N PRO A 418 1.59 27.38 -20.37
CA PRO A 418 0.14 27.49 -20.14
C PRO A 418 -0.43 28.88 -20.42
N ASN A 419 0.42 29.92 -20.48
CA ASN A 419 0.02 31.31 -20.68
C ASN A 419 0.35 31.83 -22.09
N LEU A 420 0.47 30.92 -23.05
CA LEU A 420 0.96 31.23 -24.40
C LEU A 420 -0.07 32.07 -25.18
N ASP A 421 0.38 33.09 -25.90
CA ASP A 421 -0.50 33.91 -26.73
C ASP A 421 -0.97 33.12 -27.97
N LEU A 422 -2.27 32.84 -28.02
CA LEU A 422 -2.92 32.10 -29.11
C LEU A 422 -3.62 33.03 -30.11
N GLU A 423 -3.62 34.36 -29.89
CA GLU A 423 -4.23 35.33 -30.82
C GLU A 423 -3.74 35.17 -32.27
N PRO A 424 -2.43 34.93 -32.55
CA PRO A 424 -1.94 34.72 -33.92
C PRO A 424 -2.58 33.53 -34.64
N LEU A 425 -3.04 32.52 -33.89
CA LEU A 425 -3.68 31.33 -34.45
C LEU A 425 -5.16 31.54 -34.77
N ALA A 426 -5.78 32.63 -34.30
CA ALA A 426 -7.22 32.84 -34.43
C ALA A 426 -7.68 32.83 -35.91
N GLU A 427 -6.95 33.52 -36.80
CA GLU A 427 -7.26 33.53 -38.24
C GLU A 427 -7.01 32.17 -38.90
N VAL A 428 -5.95 31.47 -38.49
CA VAL A 428 -5.53 30.19 -39.06
C VAL A 428 -6.45 29.04 -38.67
N LEU A 429 -6.95 29.07 -37.44
CA LEU A 429 -7.87 28.08 -36.89
C LEU A 429 -9.34 28.44 -37.13
N SER A 430 -9.63 29.67 -37.61
CA SER A 430 -10.97 30.06 -38.03
C SER A 430 -11.46 29.29 -39.26
N VAL A 431 -12.76 28.96 -39.29
CA VAL A 431 -13.44 28.38 -40.46
C VAL A 431 -14.72 29.14 -40.72
N GLY A 432 -14.75 29.86 -41.84
CA GLY A 432 -15.94 30.50 -42.39
C GLY A 432 -15.53 31.63 -43.32
N ASP A 433 -15.83 31.51 -44.61
CA ASP A 433 -16.03 32.69 -45.44
C ASP A 433 -17.20 33.46 -44.80
N GLY A 434 -17.07 34.78 -44.59
CA GLY A 434 -17.88 35.58 -43.67
C GLY A 434 -19.38 35.73 -44.01
N GLY A 435 -20.09 34.63 -44.27
CA GLY A 435 -21.51 34.58 -44.57
C GLY A 435 -22.16 33.34 -43.97
N ALA A 436 -23.19 33.59 -43.16
CA ALA A 436 -24.15 32.67 -42.56
C ALA A 436 -23.75 31.95 -41.25
N ASP A 437 -24.07 32.60 -40.12
CA ASP A 437 -24.97 32.19 -39.02
C ASP A 437 -25.08 30.71 -38.56
N ASN A 438 -24.18 29.82 -38.97
CA ASN A 438 -24.14 28.44 -38.50
C ASN A 438 -22.75 28.14 -37.94
N VAL A 439 -22.62 28.22 -36.61
CA VAL A 439 -21.44 27.72 -35.88
C VAL A 439 -21.40 26.20 -36.05
N VAL A 440 -20.62 25.71 -37.02
CA VAL A 440 -20.33 24.28 -37.15
C VAL A 440 -19.30 23.94 -36.08
N ALA A 441 -19.71 23.15 -35.07
CA ALA A 441 -18.78 22.59 -34.10
C ALA A 441 -17.72 21.75 -34.84
N LEU A 442 -16.49 22.26 -34.91
CA LEU A 442 -15.36 21.53 -35.46
C LEU A 442 -15.04 20.33 -34.55
N GLY A 443 -14.83 19.16 -35.14
CA GLY A 443 -14.20 18.06 -34.43
C GLY A 443 -12.73 18.40 -34.14
N GLY A 444 -12.26 18.16 -32.91
CA GLY A 444 -10.91 18.52 -32.46
C GLY A 444 -9.76 18.02 -33.37
N ALA A 445 -9.97 16.93 -34.11
CA ALA A 445 -9.01 16.41 -35.08
C ALA A 445 -8.69 17.38 -36.23
N VAL A 446 -9.69 18.13 -36.73
CA VAL A 446 -9.50 19.08 -37.86
C VAL A 446 -8.69 20.30 -37.40
N VAL A 447 -8.94 20.75 -36.17
CA VAL A 447 -8.19 21.86 -35.54
C VAL A 447 -6.73 21.44 -35.32
N ALA A 448 -6.51 20.22 -34.81
CA ALA A 448 -5.17 19.69 -34.62
C ALA A 448 -4.39 19.57 -35.94
N GLU A 449 -5.00 19.01 -36.99
CA GLU A 449 -4.34 18.88 -38.31
C GLU A 449 -3.93 20.25 -38.87
N ARG A 450 -4.80 21.25 -38.77
CA ARG A 450 -4.51 22.62 -39.20
C ARG A 450 -3.36 23.23 -38.41
N PHE A 451 -3.40 23.14 -37.09
CA PHE A 451 -2.31 23.61 -36.23
C PHE A 451 -0.98 22.95 -36.63
N MET A 452 -0.96 21.63 -36.77
CA MET A 452 0.23 20.87 -37.20
C MET A 452 0.67 21.19 -38.64
N SER A 453 -0.14 21.85 -39.47
CA SER A 453 0.25 22.32 -40.80
C SER A 453 0.96 23.67 -40.79
N VAL A 454 0.77 24.46 -39.74
CA VAL A 454 1.32 25.81 -39.64
C VAL A 454 2.38 25.95 -38.55
N ILE A 455 2.55 24.96 -37.67
CA ILE A 455 3.45 25.05 -36.50
C ILE A 455 4.92 25.39 -36.82
N GLY A 456 5.38 25.15 -38.05
CA GLY A 456 6.71 25.55 -38.52
C GLY A 456 6.77 26.92 -39.23
N ASP A 457 5.67 27.66 -39.29
CA ASP A 457 5.51 28.92 -40.01
C ASP A 457 5.37 30.07 -38.99
N ALA A 458 6.49 30.73 -38.69
CA ALA A 458 6.60 31.75 -37.65
C ALA A 458 5.60 32.91 -37.83
N ASP A 459 5.27 33.26 -39.08
CA ASP A 459 4.32 34.33 -39.40
C ASP A 459 2.88 33.94 -39.02
N LYS A 460 2.58 32.65 -38.92
CA LYS A 460 1.23 32.13 -38.62
C LYS A 460 1.02 31.75 -37.17
N VAL A 461 2.06 31.24 -36.51
CA VAL A 461 1.95 30.84 -35.10
C VAL A 461 2.39 31.92 -34.12
N GLY A 462 2.98 33.00 -34.63
CA GLY A 462 3.47 34.09 -33.82
C GLY A 462 4.83 33.79 -33.15
N PRO A 463 5.41 34.82 -32.51
CA PRO A 463 6.78 34.77 -32.01
C PRO A 463 6.97 33.79 -30.84
N GLU A 464 5.98 33.64 -29.97
CA GLU A 464 6.09 32.77 -28.77
C GLU A 464 6.15 31.28 -29.15
N ILE A 465 5.21 30.82 -29.98
CA ILE A 465 5.20 29.42 -30.48
C ILE A 465 6.46 29.16 -31.29
N SER A 466 6.84 30.08 -32.18
CA SER A 466 8.04 29.91 -33.00
C SER A 466 9.30 29.76 -32.14
N ALA A 467 9.47 30.59 -31.11
CA ALA A 467 10.61 30.51 -30.21
C ALA A 467 10.65 29.19 -29.43
N LEU A 468 9.49 28.72 -28.94
CA LEU A 468 9.38 27.43 -28.24
C LEU A 468 9.73 26.25 -29.15
N VAL A 469 9.26 26.26 -30.40
CA VAL A 469 9.57 25.20 -31.38
C VAL A 469 11.07 25.19 -31.72
N GLU A 470 11.70 26.36 -31.84
CA GLU A 470 13.15 26.47 -32.03
C GLU A 470 13.94 25.95 -30.83
N GLU A 471 13.48 26.27 -29.61
CA GLU A 471 14.07 25.75 -28.38
C GLU A 471 13.93 24.23 -28.26
N ALA A 472 12.74 23.70 -28.53
CA ALA A 472 12.46 22.27 -28.61
C ALA A 472 13.41 21.56 -29.60
N GLY A 473 13.62 22.16 -30.78
CA GLY A 473 14.56 21.65 -31.77
C GLY A 473 16.02 21.66 -31.31
N ARG A 474 16.44 22.70 -30.57
CA ARG A 474 17.79 22.75 -29.96
C ARG A 474 17.95 21.69 -28.87
N ALA A 475 16.94 21.52 -28.02
CA ALA A 475 16.95 20.50 -26.96
C ALA A 475 17.05 19.08 -27.55
N PHE A 476 16.26 18.79 -28.60
CA PHE A 476 16.30 17.50 -29.31
C PHE A 476 17.69 17.21 -29.88
N LYS A 477 18.28 18.16 -30.62
CA LYS A 477 19.63 18.00 -31.19
C LYS A 477 20.74 17.89 -30.14
N GLY A 478 20.49 18.41 -28.93
CA GLY A 478 21.40 18.30 -27.80
C GLY A 478 21.36 16.94 -27.09
N LEU A 479 20.36 16.09 -27.35
CA LEU A 479 20.21 14.78 -26.72
C LEU A 479 20.77 13.66 -27.61
N SER A 480 21.78 12.95 -27.12
CA SER A 480 22.38 11.79 -27.76
C SER A 480 21.87 10.45 -27.21
N ARG A 481 20.56 10.38 -26.91
CA ARG A 481 19.91 9.21 -26.30
C ARG A 481 19.15 8.39 -27.34
N GLN A 482 19.02 7.08 -27.07
CA GLN A 482 18.18 6.20 -27.87
C GLN A 482 16.75 6.75 -27.96
N GLY A 483 16.18 6.77 -29.16
CA GLY A 483 14.88 7.35 -29.48
C GLY A 483 14.93 8.82 -29.91
N PHE A 484 16.03 9.54 -29.66
CA PHE A 484 16.20 10.97 -30.00
C PHE A 484 17.03 11.19 -31.27
N GLY A 485 17.18 10.17 -32.13
CA GLY A 485 17.78 10.31 -33.46
C GLY A 485 16.76 10.77 -34.50
N GLU A 486 17.12 11.71 -35.39
CA GLU A 486 16.22 12.16 -36.47
C GLU A 486 15.79 11.00 -37.40
N GLU A 487 16.70 10.07 -37.68
CA GLU A 487 16.41 8.87 -38.48
C GLU A 487 15.48 7.89 -37.74
N GLU A 488 15.63 7.74 -36.42
CA GLU A 488 14.79 6.89 -35.58
C GLU A 488 13.34 7.42 -35.54
N VAL A 489 13.18 8.74 -35.35
CA VAL A 489 11.87 9.41 -35.33
C VAL A 489 11.16 9.29 -36.69
N ALA A 490 11.91 9.33 -37.79
CA ALA A 490 11.34 9.22 -39.13
C ALA A 490 11.00 7.78 -39.55
N ALA A 491 11.69 6.77 -39.00
CA ALA A 491 11.59 5.38 -39.46
C ALA A 491 10.56 4.54 -38.72
N GLU A 492 10.21 4.87 -37.46
CA GLU A 492 9.39 4.01 -36.60
C GLU A 492 7.97 4.57 -36.35
N PRO A 493 6.89 3.98 -36.91
CA PRO A 493 5.52 4.47 -36.70
C PRO A 493 5.05 4.48 -35.23
N ASN A 494 5.62 3.62 -34.39
CA ASN A 494 5.27 3.54 -32.97
C ASN A 494 6.05 4.53 -32.09
N ILE A 495 7.08 5.20 -32.63
CA ILE A 495 7.93 6.11 -31.83
C ILE A 495 7.17 7.37 -31.42
N ALA A 496 6.27 7.87 -32.27
CA ALA A 496 5.40 9.01 -31.95
C ALA A 496 4.49 8.69 -30.75
N ARG A 497 3.89 7.48 -30.73
CA ARG A 497 3.11 7.00 -29.60
C ARG A 497 3.97 6.83 -28.34
N GLY A 498 5.22 6.38 -28.50
CA GLY A 498 6.22 6.34 -27.43
C GLY A 498 6.49 7.72 -26.82
N PHE A 499 6.70 8.73 -27.66
CA PHE A 499 6.87 10.12 -27.24
C PHE A 499 5.62 10.68 -26.55
N ALA A 500 4.43 10.37 -27.06
CA ALA A 500 3.17 10.85 -26.48
C ALA A 500 2.94 10.27 -25.07
N GLU A 501 3.05 8.95 -24.92
CA GLU A 501 2.88 8.28 -23.63
C GLU A 501 4.00 8.65 -22.64
N GLY A 502 5.25 8.70 -23.13
CA GLY A 502 6.40 9.05 -22.31
C GLY A 502 6.38 10.51 -21.83
N ALA A 503 5.97 11.45 -22.69
CA ALA A 503 5.87 12.86 -22.30
C ALA A 503 4.82 13.09 -21.21
N ARG A 504 3.68 12.39 -21.24
CA ARG A 504 2.67 12.48 -20.17
C ARG A 504 3.22 12.01 -18.82
N ALA A 505 3.88 10.86 -18.78
CA ALA A 505 4.52 10.36 -17.57
C ALA A 505 5.63 11.29 -17.09
N LEU A 506 6.40 11.87 -18.03
CA LEU A 506 7.48 12.79 -17.72
C LEU A 506 6.98 14.15 -17.19
N LEU A 507 5.82 14.64 -17.65
CA LEU A 507 5.15 15.83 -17.10
C LEU A 507 4.71 15.61 -15.64
N GLU A 508 4.21 14.42 -15.32
CA GLU A 508 3.83 14.08 -13.94
C GLU A 508 5.06 14.09 -13.02
N ILE A 509 6.17 13.50 -13.47
CA ILE A 509 7.44 13.51 -12.74
C ILE A 509 7.98 14.95 -12.61
N ASP A 510 7.94 15.74 -13.68
CA ASP A 510 8.38 17.14 -13.68
C ASP A 510 7.62 17.98 -12.66
N GLY A 511 6.29 17.82 -12.62
CA GLY A 511 5.43 18.49 -11.64
C GLY A 511 5.81 18.14 -10.20
N GLN A 512 6.10 16.87 -9.91
CA GLN A 512 6.53 16.43 -8.59
C GLN A 512 7.90 16.99 -8.20
N VAL A 513 8.89 16.92 -9.10
CA VAL A 513 10.25 17.44 -8.86
C VAL A 513 10.23 18.95 -8.67
N THR A 514 9.53 19.68 -9.54
CA THR A 514 9.42 21.13 -9.47
C THR A 514 8.74 21.59 -8.18
N ALA A 515 7.64 20.93 -7.80
CA ALA A 515 6.98 21.20 -6.53
C ALA A 515 7.89 20.94 -5.34
N PHE A 516 8.65 19.84 -5.36
CA PHE A 516 9.59 19.50 -4.30
C PHE A 516 10.73 20.52 -4.19
N CYS A 517 11.36 20.92 -5.30
CA CYS A 517 12.37 21.98 -5.32
C CYS A 517 11.82 23.32 -4.79
N GLY A 518 10.55 23.61 -5.09
CA GLY A 518 9.83 24.75 -4.53
C GLY A 518 9.71 24.67 -3.01
N GLU A 519 9.37 23.50 -2.48
CA GLU A 519 9.25 23.25 -1.05
C GLU A 519 10.60 23.33 -0.34
N LEU A 520 11.66 22.72 -0.90
CA LEU A 520 13.03 22.83 -0.38
C LEU A 520 13.56 24.27 -0.30
N SER A 521 12.92 25.20 -1.03
CA SER A 521 13.26 26.62 -1.00
C SER A 521 12.45 27.43 0.02
N ARG A 522 11.38 26.85 0.58
CA ARG A 522 10.45 27.51 1.50
C ARG A 522 10.43 26.90 2.90
N VAL A 523 10.81 25.63 3.01
CA VAL A 523 10.81 24.90 4.28
C VAL A 523 11.60 25.65 5.36
N VAL A 524 11.00 25.76 6.55
CA VAL A 524 11.64 26.36 7.71
C VAL A 524 12.38 25.26 8.46
N LEU A 525 13.71 25.34 8.46
CA LEU A 525 14.55 24.33 9.06
C LEU A 525 14.75 24.59 10.57
N PRO A 526 14.77 23.54 11.42
CA PRO A 526 15.03 23.68 12.85
C PRO A 526 16.33 24.43 13.18
N GLN A 527 17.37 24.26 12.36
CA GLN A 527 18.66 24.94 12.53
C GLN A 527 18.82 26.21 11.68
N GLY A 528 17.73 26.73 11.12
CA GLY A 528 17.70 27.99 10.37
C GLY A 528 18.06 27.87 8.89
N ASP A 529 19.12 27.14 8.54
CA ASP A 529 19.52 26.91 7.15
C ASP A 529 19.98 25.46 6.86
N TRP A 530 20.17 25.13 5.58
CA TRP A 530 20.53 23.78 5.14
C TRP A 530 21.90 23.33 5.64
N ALA A 531 22.85 24.25 5.81
CA ALA A 531 24.19 23.92 6.28
C ALA A 531 24.18 23.59 7.79
N GLY A 532 23.52 24.43 8.59
CA GLY A 532 23.31 24.18 10.02
C GLY A 532 22.49 22.92 10.27
N GLN A 533 21.46 22.67 9.45
CA GLN A 533 20.65 21.46 9.57
C GLN A 533 21.48 20.21 9.24
N PHE A 534 22.32 20.27 8.21
CA PHE A 534 23.21 19.16 7.87
C PHE A 534 24.21 18.84 8.99
N GLU A 535 24.81 19.84 9.63
CA GLU A 535 25.73 19.62 10.76
C GLU A 535 25.03 18.97 11.96
N ALA A 536 23.83 19.44 12.31
CA ALA A 536 23.06 18.87 13.41
C ALA A 536 22.62 17.42 13.12
N ASP A 537 22.09 17.16 11.92
CA ASP A 537 21.71 15.81 11.51
C ASP A 537 22.94 14.90 11.40
N SER A 538 24.09 15.40 10.92
CA SER A 538 25.34 14.63 10.85
C SER A 538 25.77 14.12 12.22
N GLY A 539 25.69 14.96 13.26
CA GLY A 539 25.95 14.53 14.64
C GLY A 539 24.98 13.46 15.12
N THR A 540 23.69 13.62 14.81
CA THR A 540 22.61 12.69 15.19
C THR A 540 22.77 11.33 14.51
N PHE A 541 22.90 11.31 13.19
CA PHE A 541 23.06 10.10 12.39
C PHE A 541 24.37 9.38 12.72
N ARG A 542 25.48 10.11 12.94
CA ARG A 542 26.74 9.50 13.39
C ARG A 542 26.57 8.78 14.72
N THR A 543 25.94 9.43 15.69
CA THR A 543 25.68 8.83 17.01
C THR A 543 24.85 7.56 16.87
N GLN A 544 23.79 7.61 16.06
CA GLN A 544 22.95 6.43 15.85
C GLN A 544 23.66 5.31 15.08
N PHE A 545 24.44 5.62 14.05
CA PHE A 545 25.23 4.62 13.35
C PHE A 545 26.26 3.97 14.27
N GLN A 546 26.86 4.70 15.20
CA GLN A 546 27.74 4.12 16.23
C GLN A 546 26.98 3.17 17.15
N LEU A 547 25.76 3.50 17.56
CA LEU A 547 24.91 2.59 18.35
C LEU A 547 24.53 1.31 17.59
N LEU A 548 24.15 1.45 16.31
CA LEU A 548 23.68 0.33 15.48
C LEU A 548 24.80 -0.59 14.98
N TYR A 549 25.99 -0.03 14.75
CA TYR A 549 27.06 -0.70 14.01
C TYR A 549 28.41 -0.71 14.74
N GLY A 550 28.66 0.25 15.63
CA GLY A 550 29.95 0.40 16.31
C GLY A 550 30.25 -0.68 17.35
N GLY A 551 29.21 -1.35 17.89
CA GLY A 551 29.33 -2.44 18.86
C GLY A 551 29.39 -3.86 18.26
N VAL A 552 29.27 -4.00 16.93
CA VAL A 552 29.22 -5.32 16.27
C VAL A 552 30.63 -5.92 16.25
N ARG A 553 30.89 -6.86 17.17
CA ARG A 553 32.12 -7.68 17.23
C ARG A 553 32.04 -8.90 16.33
#